data_AF-Q9U3B6-F1
#
_entry.id   AF-Q9U3B6-F1
#
_cell.length_a   1.000
_cell.length_b   1.000
_cell.length_c   1.000
_cell.angle_alpha   90.00
_cell.angle_beta   90.00
_cell.angle_gamma   90.00
#
_symmetry.space_group_name_H-M   'P 1'
#
loop_
_entity.id
_entity.type
_entity.pdbx_description
1 polymer ?
#
loop_
_entity_poly.entity_id
_entity_poly.type
_entity_poly.pdbx_seq_one_letter_code
_entity_poly.pdbx_strand_id
1 'polypeptide(L)'
;MEEVVRFECRDSNLEIYVVQPGERLSIFGSCSFLCLAGNASINDYNLPAVSCESSNFMKISAPQRMDVPAILQVFKSGPSYKHARLKFRLKEVAPKNYEKIMEMIGTTEPSVFIFSKILDFAEETVSGVVSNFLIHSSIQKQIILPPHFFISRDDFIIYPQQQEAQLKSQMNRLNKLRNDGQRTTILPIGHKGAGKSNLMRSLVNRCLSNGYEHVYVLDCDIGQSEFTPCGCLSLTKVTSPILGKPHGHQRASFENSFFYGDITVRDINLYMDIFERLFNKFKVISEPGSVCIINSMGWVTDEGAEILDGITRVTDPELFVEIFRDQTEARYQFLNRAEHNIVEIFANNSIGVIGLPPQKRLPAALIRELTIVGYFSSRLPRPSLASFPKVAPYKLRFENVTICVPVDLLVEDSHVFSSINTQIMALCINNTDLKPRKLYGKDDLPSICVIDGNSPALQCIGFGIIRGVSVEERIIFVVTPVDLLKLEEPPVLVRGMRIQTPTMFYTADPYNRCPYVLNDLEQGNSDNTLDGLYQPSVNTTQFKRSRRF
;
A
#
# COMPACT_ATOMS: atom_id res chain seq x y z
N MET A 1 9.61 2.42 -31.80
CA MET A 1 9.34 3.42 -30.73
C MET A 1 10.23 4.61 -31.03
N GLU A 2 9.68 5.75 -31.43
CA GLU A 2 10.49 6.97 -31.50
C GLU A 2 11.07 7.25 -30.11
N GLU A 3 12.35 7.58 -30.01
CA GLU A 3 12.97 7.93 -28.72
C GLU A 3 12.35 9.21 -28.15
N VAL A 4 11.95 9.17 -26.88
CA VAL A 4 11.57 10.37 -26.14
C VAL A 4 12.85 11.18 -25.92
N VAL A 5 12.83 12.48 -26.22
CA VAL A 5 14.00 13.35 -26.08
C VAL A 5 14.34 13.53 -24.60
N ARG A 6 15.62 13.28 -24.26
CA ARG A 6 16.16 13.40 -22.91
C ARG A 6 17.32 14.38 -22.87
N PHE A 7 17.43 15.11 -21.78
CA PHE A 7 18.55 16.03 -21.52
C PHE A 7 19.15 15.78 -20.14
N GLU A 8 20.47 15.83 -20.07
CA GLU A 8 21.19 15.71 -18.81
C GLU A 8 21.04 16.98 -17.95
N CYS A 9 20.90 16.76 -16.64
CA CYS A 9 20.90 17.81 -15.63
C CYS A 9 22.30 18.01 -15.03
N ARG A 10 22.46 19.05 -14.22
CA ARG A 10 23.65 19.28 -13.39
C ARG A 10 23.85 18.14 -12.38
N ASP A 11 22.77 17.68 -11.76
CA ASP A 11 22.75 16.46 -10.94
C ASP A 11 22.59 15.25 -11.87
N SER A 12 23.55 14.33 -11.84
CA SER A 12 23.57 13.11 -12.67
C SER A 12 22.41 12.15 -12.36
N ASN A 13 21.78 12.29 -11.20
CA ASN A 13 20.60 11.52 -10.82
C ASN A 13 19.32 12.05 -11.47
N LEU A 14 19.36 13.23 -12.08
CA LEU A 14 18.20 13.88 -12.69
C LEU A 14 18.32 13.89 -14.22
N GLU A 15 17.17 13.79 -14.90
CA GLU A 15 17.05 13.93 -16.34
C GLU A 15 15.81 14.75 -16.71
N ILE A 16 15.92 15.56 -17.76
CA ILE A 16 14.80 16.35 -18.29
C ILE A 16 14.19 15.64 -19.48
N TYR A 17 12.86 15.59 -19.51
CA TYR A 17 12.05 15.10 -20.61
C TYR A 17 11.18 16.25 -21.13
N VAL A 18 11.19 16.45 -22.45
CA VAL A 18 10.33 17.43 -23.13
C VAL A 18 9.31 16.64 -23.96
N VAL A 19 8.03 16.82 -23.65
CA VAL A 19 6.94 16.01 -24.20
C VAL A 19 5.88 16.93 -24.79
N GLN A 20 5.58 16.73 -26.07
CA GLN A 20 4.71 17.58 -26.86
C GLN A 20 3.23 17.40 -26.50
N PRO A 21 2.40 18.44 -26.70
CA PRO A 21 0.95 18.33 -26.51
C PRO A 21 0.32 17.23 -27.38
N GLY A 22 -0.56 16.44 -26.78
CA GLY A 22 -1.22 15.31 -27.42
C GLY A 22 -0.46 14.00 -27.28
N GLU A 23 0.80 14.01 -26.82
CA GLU A 23 1.53 12.78 -26.54
C GLU A 23 1.03 12.09 -25.26
N ARG A 24 1.10 10.76 -25.30
CA ARG A 24 0.83 9.85 -24.18
C ARG A 24 2.04 8.94 -23.99
N LEU A 25 2.52 8.86 -22.76
CA LEU A 25 3.66 8.03 -22.38
C LEU A 25 3.23 7.03 -21.30
N SER A 26 3.69 5.79 -21.43
CA SER A 26 3.57 4.77 -20.40
C SER A 26 4.90 4.62 -19.67
N ILE A 27 4.82 4.61 -18.34
CA ILE A 27 5.96 4.52 -17.45
C ILE A 27 5.84 3.22 -16.66
N PHE A 28 6.85 2.35 -16.83
CA PHE A 28 7.03 1.12 -16.05
C PHE A 28 8.15 1.28 -15.05
N GLY A 29 8.10 0.50 -13.98
CA GLY A 29 9.08 0.53 -12.89
C GLY A 29 8.80 1.64 -11.89
N SER A 30 9.84 2.20 -11.29
CA SER A 30 9.71 3.26 -10.29
C SER A 30 10.72 4.38 -10.46
N CYS A 31 10.23 5.59 -10.25
CA CYS A 31 11.00 6.83 -10.28
C CYS A 31 10.27 7.88 -9.45
N SER A 32 10.95 8.99 -9.17
CA SER A 32 10.28 10.21 -8.72
C SER A 32 10.35 11.25 -9.82
N PHE A 33 9.35 12.11 -9.95
CA PHE A 33 9.31 13.10 -11.02
C PHE A 33 8.53 14.36 -10.62
N LEU A 34 8.71 15.42 -11.39
CA LEU A 34 7.93 16.65 -11.28
C LEU A 34 7.70 17.30 -12.66
N CYS A 35 6.69 18.14 -12.75
CA CYS A 35 6.41 18.97 -13.93
C CYS A 35 6.98 20.38 -13.69
N LEU A 36 8.00 20.78 -14.46
CA LEU A 36 8.58 22.13 -14.40
C LEU A 36 7.67 23.19 -15.05
N ALA A 37 7.01 22.82 -16.14
CA ALA A 37 6.13 23.66 -16.94
C ALA A 37 5.25 22.83 -17.87
N GLY A 38 4.13 23.42 -18.30
CA GLY A 38 3.17 22.80 -19.21
C GLY A 38 1.91 22.31 -18.51
N ASN A 39 1.08 21.58 -19.26
CA ASN A 39 -0.19 21.05 -18.83
C ASN A 39 -0.20 19.53 -19.06
N ALA A 40 -0.23 18.75 -17.99
CA ALA A 40 -0.15 17.31 -18.05
C ALA A 40 -0.87 16.65 -16.88
N SER A 41 -1.22 15.38 -17.04
CA SER A 41 -1.73 14.53 -15.96
C SER A 41 -0.97 13.21 -15.91
N ILE A 42 -0.94 12.59 -14.72
CA ILE A 42 -0.45 11.23 -14.55
C ILE A 42 -1.49 10.39 -13.80
N ASN A 43 -1.88 9.22 -14.31
CA ASN A 43 -2.92 8.37 -13.70
C ASN A 43 -4.13 9.19 -13.20
N ASP A 44 -4.65 10.05 -14.08
CA ASP A 44 -5.78 10.94 -13.83
C ASP A 44 -5.55 12.06 -12.79
N TYR A 45 -4.32 12.25 -12.32
CA TYR A 45 -3.92 13.38 -11.48
C TYR A 45 -3.32 14.53 -12.30
N ASN A 46 -3.93 15.72 -12.25
CA ASN A 46 -3.41 16.93 -12.91
C ASN A 46 -2.14 17.43 -12.20
N LEU A 47 -1.06 17.57 -12.97
CA LEU A 47 0.26 17.90 -12.43
C LEU A 47 0.44 19.42 -12.29
N PRO A 48 0.82 19.93 -11.10
CA PRO A 48 1.17 21.33 -10.94
C PRO A 48 2.54 21.64 -11.53
N ALA A 49 2.70 22.85 -12.10
CA ALA A 49 3.99 23.34 -12.59
C ALA A 49 4.85 23.93 -11.44
N VAL A 50 5.85 23.18 -11.00
CA VAL A 50 6.61 23.42 -9.76
C VAL A 50 8.11 23.66 -10.00
N SER A 51 8.83 24.13 -8.98
CA SER A 51 10.30 24.28 -9.01
C SER A 51 10.97 22.93 -8.76
N CYS A 52 12.25 22.81 -9.16
CA CYS A 52 13.07 21.64 -8.87
C CYS A 52 13.56 21.64 -7.42
N GLU A 53 12.65 21.38 -6.49
CA GLU A 53 12.92 21.19 -5.06
C GLU A 53 12.59 19.76 -4.67
N SER A 54 13.32 19.19 -3.71
CA SER A 54 13.13 17.80 -3.29
C SER A 54 11.70 17.48 -2.84
N SER A 55 11.02 18.43 -2.20
CA SER A 55 9.62 18.32 -1.75
C SER A 55 8.60 18.25 -2.89
N ASN A 56 8.96 18.71 -4.10
CA ASN A 56 8.06 18.76 -5.25
C ASN A 56 8.06 17.47 -6.09
N PHE A 57 8.98 16.54 -5.81
CA PHE A 57 9.04 15.26 -6.49
C PHE A 57 7.91 14.33 -6.02
N MET A 58 7.10 13.87 -6.97
CA MET A 58 6.09 12.85 -6.76
C MET A 58 6.64 11.47 -7.12
N LYS A 59 6.34 10.46 -6.31
CA LYS A 59 6.80 9.08 -6.52
C LYS A 59 5.84 8.35 -7.45
N ILE A 60 6.38 7.69 -8.46
CA ILE A 60 5.67 6.73 -9.30
C ILE A 60 6.18 5.34 -8.95
N SER A 61 5.25 4.41 -8.74
CA SER A 61 5.55 2.97 -8.65
C SER A 61 4.56 2.18 -9.50
N ALA A 62 5.04 1.76 -10.67
CA ALA A 62 4.33 0.91 -11.62
C ALA A 62 5.21 -0.30 -12.00
N PRO A 63 5.54 -1.20 -11.05
CA PRO A 63 6.37 -2.37 -11.34
C PRO A 63 5.74 -3.20 -12.46
N GLN A 64 6.53 -3.59 -13.46
CA GLN A 64 6.05 -4.33 -14.63
C GLN A 64 5.36 -5.66 -14.24
N ARG A 65 5.73 -6.26 -13.10
CA ARG A 65 5.09 -7.48 -12.56
C ARG A 65 3.73 -7.25 -11.89
N MET A 66 3.27 -6.01 -11.80
CA MET A 66 2.02 -5.56 -11.17
C MET A 66 1.05 -4.89 -12.18
N ASP A 67 1.12 -5.38 -13.43
CA ASP A 67 0.23 -5.16 -14.60
C ASP A 67 0.22 -3.79 -15.28
N VAL A 68 -0.15 -2.72 -14.57
CA VAL A 68 -0.55 -1.46 -15.23
C VAL A 68 0.57 -0.41 -15.14
N PRO A 69 1.02 0.20 -16.27
CA PRO A 69 1.94 1.33 -16.24
C PRO A 69 1.31 2.57 -15.62
N ALA A 70 2.15 3.52 -15.21
CA ALA A 70 1.67 4.87 -15.00
C ALA A 70 1.52 5.58 -16.35
N ILE A 71 0.36 6.20 -16.58
CA ILE A 71 0.03 6.89 -17.83
C ILE A 71 0.26 8.38 -17.63
N LEU A 72 1.25 8.93 -18.33
CA LEU A 72 1.50 10.36 -18.42
C LEU A 72 0.88 10.89 -19.71
N GLN A 73 -0.01 11.87 -19.61
CA GLN A 73 -0.67 12.49 -20.75
C GLN A 73 -0.38 13.99 -20.78
N VAL A 74 0.01 14.50 -21.94
CA VAL A 74 0.29 15.92 -22.12
C VAL A 74 -0.80 16.58 -22.94
N PHE A 75 -1.28 17.72 -22.46
CA PHE A 75 -2.33 18.51 -23.08
C PHE A 75 -1.76 19.81 -23.65
N LYS A 76 -2.54 20.47 -24.50
CA LYS A 76 -2.20 21.84 -24.89
C LYS A 76 -2.18 22.74 -23.67
N SER A 77 -1.11 23.51 -23.55
CA SER A 77 -1.01 24.57 -22.56
C SER A 77 -2.03 25.67 -22.86
N GLY A 78 -2.54 26.32 -21.81
CA GLY A 78 -3.33 27.54 -21.95
C GLY A 78 -2.43 28.76 -22.22
N PRO A 79 -2.99 29.97 -22.42
CA PRO A 79 -2.25 31.19 -22.76
C PRO A 79 -1.25 31.68 -21.69
N SER A 80 -1.04 30.92 -20.62
CA SER A 80 -0.26 31.28 -19.44
C SER A 80 1.10 30.56 -19.35
N TYR A 81 1.61 30.00 -20.46
CA TYR A 81 2.92 29.33 -20.47
C TYR A 81 4.06 30.31 -20.11
N LYS A 82 4.66 30.12 -18.93
CA LYS A 82 5.61 31.09 -18.35
C LYS A 82 7.03 30.86 -18.87
N HIS A 83 7.31 31.18 -20.14
CA HIS A 83 8.63 30.99 -20.78
C HIS A 83 9.80 31.56 -19.95
N ALA A 84 9.66 32.79 -19.44
CA ALA A 84 10.73 33.43 -18.65
C ALA A 84 11.04 32.66 -17.36
N ARG A 85 9.99 32.19 -16.65
CA ARG A 85 10.13 31.39 -15.43
C ARG A 85 10.77 30.04 -15.71
N LEU A 86 10.37 29.39 -16.81
CA LEU A 86 10.93 28.12 -17.24
C LEU A 86 12.41 28.26 -17.60
N LYS A 87 12.79 29.29 -18.38
CA LYS A 87 14.19 29.57 -18.74
C LYS A 87 15.07 29.72 -17.49
N PHE A 88 14.58 30.43 -16.47
CA PHE A 88 15.29 30.57 -15.20
C PHE A 88 15.50 29.21 -14.51
N ARG A 89 14.42 28.43 -14.34
CA ARG A 89 14.48 27.08 -13.74
C ARG A 89 15.43 26.13 -14.50
N LEU A 90 15.41 26.18 -15.83
CA LEU A 90 16.29 25.35 -16.67
C LEU A 90 17.77 25.75 -16.55
N LYS A 91 18.10 27.04 -16.38
CA LYS A 91 19.48 27.47 -16.13
C LYS A 91 20.04 26.90 -14.83
N GLU A 92 19.21 26.80 -13.80
CA GLU A 92 19.60 26.22 -12.51
C GLU A 92 19.85 24.71 -12.63
N VAL A 93 18.89 23.99 -13.23
CA VAL A 93 18.88 22.52 -13.25
C VAL A 93 19.76 21.93 -14.36
N ALA A 94 19.77 22.51 -15.55
CA ALA A 94 20.45 21.99 -16.73
C ALA A 94 21.21 23.09 -17.50
N PRO A 95 22.23 23.72 -16.87
CA PRO A 95 22.94 24.88 -17.43
C PRO A 95 23.63 24.62 -18.77
N LYS A 96 23.92 23.36 -19.12
CA LYS A 96 24.52 22.98 -20.41
C LYS A 96 23.50 22.80 -21.53
N ASN A 97 22.23 22.51 -21.19
CA ASN A 97 21.19 22.12 -22.15
C ASN A 97 20.05 23.13 -22.25
N TYR A 98 19.97 24.12 -21.35
CA TYR A 98 18.81 25.00 -21.25
C TYR A 98 18.49 25.76 -22.54
N GLU A 99 19.50 26.18 -23.32
CA GLU A 99 19.27 26.91 -24.58
C GLU A 99 18.61 26.01 -25.63
N LYS A 100 19.14 24.79 -25.80
CA LYS A 100 18.58 23.77 -26.70
C LYS A 100 17.17 23.35 -26.27
N ILE A 101 16.92 23.23 -24.97
CA ILE A 101 15.58 22.94 -24.45
C ILE A 101 14.62 24.10 -24.76
N MET A 102 15.04 25.34 -24.54
CA MET A 102 14.23 26.53 -24.84
C MET A 102 13.93 26.68 -26.34
N GLU A 103 14.87 26.32 -27.20
CA GLU A 103 14.65 26.25 -28.66
C GLU A 103 13.59 25.19 -29.02
N MET A 104 13.70 23.99 -28.43
CA MET A 104 12.75 22.89 -28.65
C MET A 104 11.32 23.19 -28.15
N ILE A 105 11.20 23.97 -27.07
CA ILE A 105 9.89 24.42 -26.56
C ILE A 105 9.19 25.30 -27.60
N GLY A 106 9.94 26.18 -28.28
CA GLY A 106 9.44 27.01 -29.37
C GLY A 106 8.06 27.63 -29.08
N THR A 107 7.14 27.50 -30.03
CA THR A 107 5.73 27.88 -29.90
C THR A 107 4.81 26.69 -29.60
N THR A 108 5.35 25.46 -29.49
CA THR A 108 4.54 24.27 -29.26
C THR A 108 4.17 24.09 -27.79
N GLU A 109 4.82 24.85 -26.88
CA GLU A 109 4.54 24.90 -25.45
C GLU A 109 4.39 23.50 -24.79
N PRO A 110 5.41 22.62 -24.94
CA PRO A 110 5.38 21.26 -24.42
C PRO A 110 5.41 21.23 -22.89
N SER A 111 5.09 20.08 -22.32
CA SER A 111 5.36 19.84 -20.90
C SER A 111 6.81 19.42 -20.70
N VAL A 112 7.44 20.01 -19.68
CA VAL A 112 8.83 19.76 -19.31
C VAL A 112 8.85 19.08 -17.95
N PHE A 113 9.40 17.88 -17.89
CA PHE A 113 9.47 17.07 -16.68
C PHE A 113 10.91 16.90 -16.23
N ILE A 114 11.12 16.78 -14.92
CA ILE A 114 12.36 16.26 -14.35
C ILE A 114 12.05 14.90 -13.74
N PHE A 115 12.83 13.90 -14.10
CA PHE A 115 12.80 12.56 -13.51
C PHE A 115 14.06 12.34 -12.66
N SER A 116 13.88 11.73 -11.49
CA SER A 116 14.94 11.26 -10.61
C SER A 116 15.11 9.76 -10.73
N LYS A 117 16.38 9.34 -10.84
CA LYS A 117 16.83 7.94 -10.87
C LYS A 117 16.91 7.32 -9.48
N ILE A 118 16.78 8.12 -8.42
CA ILE A 118 16.85 7.64 -7.03
C ILE A 118 15.52 6.98 -6.68
N LEU A 119 15.58 5.74 -6.20
CA LEU A 119 14.42 5.02 -5.71
C LEU A 119 13.97 5.55 -4.34
N ASP A 120 12.67 5.42 -4.10
CA ASP A 120 12.15 5.54 -2.75
C ASP A 120 12.64 4.39 -1.87
N PHE A 121 12.79 4.66 -0.57
CA PHE A 121 13.30 3.71 0.41
C PHE A 121 12.48 2.40 0.46
N ALA A 122 11.15 2.49 0.41
CA ALA A 122 10.30 1.31 0.40
C ALA A 122 10.45 0.51 -0.90
N GLU A 123 10.52 1.20 -2.04
CA GLU A 123 10.67 0.59 -3.35
C GLU A 123 12.04 -0.09 -3.53
N GLU A 124 13.12 0.55 -3.07
CA GLU A 124 14.46 -0.03 -3.07
C GLU A 124 14.52 -1.29 -2.19
N THR A 125 13.89 -1.24 -1.00
CA THR A 125 13.77 -2.41 -0.12
C THR A 125 13.02 -3.57 -0.80
N VAL A 126 11.87 -3.27 -1.42
CA VAL A 126 11.00 -4.27 -2.07
C VAL A 126 11.63 -4.82 -3.35
N SER A 127 12.25 -3.98 -4.17
CA SER A 127 12.95 -4.40 -5.38
C SER A 127 14.21 -5.22 -5.09
N GLY A 128 14.82 -5.03 -3.92
CA GLY A 128 15.92 -5.86 -3.43
C GLY A 128 15.52 -7.29 -3.04
N VAL A 129 14.25 -7.54 -2.70
CA VAL A 129 13.77 -8.88 -2.31
C VAL A 129 13.16 -9.67 -3.47
N VAL A 130 12.72 -9.00 -4.54
CA VAL A 130 12.13 -9.66 -5.72
C VAL A 130 12.92 -9.32 -6.98
N SER A 131 13.57 -10.34 -7.57
CA SER A 131 14.28 -10.18 -8.85
C SER A 131 13.33 -9.75 -9.98
N ASN A 132 13.82 -8.90 -10.89
CA ASN A 132 13.06 -8.38 -12.04
C ASN A 132 11.70 -7.76 -11.65
N PHE A 133 11.62 -7.14 -10.46
CA PHE A 133 10.36 -6.58 -9.96
C PHE A 133 9.91 -5.33 -10.73
N LEU A 134 10.78 -4.32 -10.80
CA LEU A 134 10.47 -3.02 -11.40
C LEU A 134 10.36 -3.10 -12.91
N ILE A 135 11.43 -3.52 -13.58
CA ILE A 135 11.49 -3.74 -15.02
C ILE A 135 12.28 -5.02 -15.32
N HIS A 136 11.98 -5.66 -16.45
CA HIS A 136 12.66 -6.87 -16.86
C HIS A 136 14.13 -6.63 -17.25
N SER A 137 15.02 -7.55 -16.88
CA SER A 137 16.46 -7.49 -17.19
C SER A 137 16.80 -7.32 -18.68
N SER A 138 15.95 -7.78 -19.61
CA SER A 138 16.18 -7.56 -21.05
C SER A 138 16.14 -6.07 -21.43
N ILE A 139 15.33 -5.27 -20.74
CA ILE A 139 15.27 -3.81 -20.91
C ILE A 139 16.49 -3.17 -20.26
N GLN A 140 16.89 -3.69 -19.09
CA GLN A 140 18.10 -3.23 -18.38
C GLN A 140 19.36 -3.39 -19.23
N LYS A 141 19.45 -4.43 -20.06
CA LYS A 141 20.59 -4.65 -20.97
C LYS A 141 20.67 -3.68 -22.14
N GLN A 142 19.57 -3.00 -22.50
CA GLN A 142 19.52 -2.07 -23.63
C GLN A 142 19.82 -0.61 -23.26
N ILE A 143 19.91 -0.28 -21.96
CA ILE A 143 20.00 1.09 -21.43
C ILE A 143 21.21 1.18 -20.48
N ILE A 144 22.16 2.08 -20.76
CA ILE A 144 23.48 2.14 -20.10
C ILE A 144 23.46 2.75 -18.66
N LEU A 145 22.30 3.01 -18.04
CA LEU A 145 22.19 3.58 -16.67
C LEU A 145 21.06 2.90 -15.88
N PRO A 146 21.14 2.80 -14.54
CA PRO A 146 20.49 1.73 -13.76
C PRO A 146 18.98 1.94 -13.83
N PRO A 147 18.25 1.23 -14.72
CA PRO A 147 16.92 1.67 -15.06
C PRO A 147 16.00 1.00 -14.06
N HIS A 148 15.65 1.73 -13.02
CA HIS A 148 14.53 1.37 -12.17
C HIS A 148 13.20 1.61 -12.90
N PHE A 149 13.20 2.36 -14.01
CA PHE A 149 12.03 2.65 -14.82
C PHE A 149 12.31 2.63 -16.33
N PHE A 150 11.24 2.50 -17.10
CA PHE A 150 11.25 2.54 -18.57
C PHE A 150 10.05 3.37 -19.05
N ILE A 151 10.27 4.21 -20.06
CA ILE A 151 9.24 5.09 -20.65
C ILE A 151 9.08 4.75 -22.12
N SER A 152 7.86 4.40 -22.53
CA SER A 152 7.48 4.18 -23.93
C SER A 152 6.41 5.16 -24.39
N ARG A 153 6.46 5.49 -25.68
CA ARG A 153 5.28 5.98 -26.40
C ARG A 153 4.41 4.77 -26.73
N ASP A 154 3.20 4.74 -26.21
CA ASP A 154 2.19 3.75 -26.58
C ASP A 154 0.77 4.29 -26.39
N ASP A 155 -0.17 3.66 -27.09
CA ASP A 155 -1.60 3.96 -27.03
C ASP A 155 -2.30 3.07 -25.99
N PHE A 156 -1.61 2.65 -24.91
CA PHE A 156 -2.22 1.78 -23.91
C PHE A 156 -3.37 2.50 -23.22
N ILE A 157 -4.59 1.99 -23.39
CA ILE A 157 -5.82 2.53 -22.81
C ILE A 157 -6.42 1.50 -21.84
N ILE A 158 -6.66 1.91 -20.59
CA ILE A 158 -7.25 1.04 -19.55
C ILE A 158 -8.74 0.78 -19.82
N TYR A 159 -9.48 1.82 -20.23
CA TYR A 159 -10.93 1.78 -20.44
C TYR A 159 -11.33 2.26 -21.83
N PRO A 160 -12.28 1.62 -22.52
CA PRO A 160 -12.92 2.16 -23.72
C PRO A 160 -13.38 3.62 -23.55
N GLN A 161 -13.16 4.46 -24.58
CA GLN A 161 -13.46 5.91 -24.53
C GLN A 161 -14.92 6.24 -24.17
N GLN A 162 -15.87 5.39 -24.57
CA GLN A 162 -17.29 5.59 -24.27
C GLN A 162 -17.58 5.46 -22.77
N GLN A 163 -16.98 4.46 -22.11
CA GLN A 163 -17.14 4.22 -20.67
C GLN A 163 -16.43 5.30 -19.85
N GLU A 164 -15.27 5.76 -20.33
CA GLU A 164 -14.56 6.92 -19.78
C GLU A 164 -15.43 8.19 -19.81
N ALA A 165 -16.13 8.45 -20.92
CA ALA A 165 -17.05 9.59 -21.04
C ALA A 165 -18.26 9.48 -20.08
N GLN A 166 -18.82 8.27 -19.91
CA GLN A 166 -19.90 8.03 -18.95
C GLN A 166 -19.44 8.28 -17.51
N LEU A 167 -18.27 7.74 -17.13
CA LEU A 167 -17.69 7.98 -15.82
C LEU A 167 -17.45 9.48 -15.58
N LYS A 168 -16.89 10.19 -16.56
CA LYS A 168 -16.67 11.64 -16.49
C LYS A 168 -17.98 12.42 -16.31
N SER A 169 -19.05 12.01 -16.99
CA SER A 169 -20.39 12.61 -16.84
C SER A 169 -20.92 12.45 -15.40
N GLN A 170 -20.81 11.24 -14.83
CA GLN A 170 -21.23 10.97 -13.45
C GLN A 170 -20.35 11.72 -12.43
N MET A 171 -19.04 11.79 -12.65
CA MET A 171 -18.14 12.61 -11.81
C MET A 171 -18.52 14.10 -11.85
N ASN A 172 -18.93 14.64 -13.00
CA ASN A 172 -19.43 16.01 -13.09
C ASN A 172 -20.74 16.22 -12.34
N ARG A 173 -21.62 15.21 -12.29
CA ARG A 173 -22.83 15.25 -11.44
C ARG A 173 -22.45 15.28 -9.96
N LEU A 174 -21.56 14.39 -9.51
CA LEU A 174 -21.08 14.37 -8.13
C LEU A 174 -20.39 15.69 -7.74
N ASN A 175 -19.64 16.31 -8.65
CA ASN A 175 -19.06 17.64 -8.45
C ASN A 175 -20.12 18.72 -8.15
N LYS A 176 -21.32 18.63 -8.75
CA LYS A 176 -22.41 19.58 -8.47
C LYS A 176 -22.95 19.36 -7.05
N LEU A 177 -23.28 18.11 -6.69
CA LEU A 177 -23.74 17.77 -5.34
C LEU A 177 -22.71 18.20 -4.27
N ARG A 178 -21.43 17.99 -4.55
CA ARG A 178 -20.32 18.43 -3.72
C ARG A 178 -20.34 19.94 -3.48
N ASN A 179 -20.53 20.73 -4.53
CA ASN A 179 -20.58 22.19 -4.43
C ASN A 179 -21.80 22.66 -3.62
N ASP A 180 -22.87 21.86 -3.56
CA ASP A 180 -24.03 22.10 -2.69
C ASP A 180 -23.79 21.61 -1.23
N GLY A 181 -22.57 21.18 -0.91
CA GLY A 181 -22.16 20.69 0.40
C GLY A 181 -22.54 19.24 0.71
N GLN A 182 -23.16 18.53 -0.25
CA GLN A 182 -23.52 17.12 -0.06
C GLN A 182 -22.27 16.25 0.02
N ARG A 183 -22.22 15.40 1.03
CA ARG A 183 -21.24 14.31 1.11
C ARG A 183 -21.65 13.21 0.17
N THR A 184 -20.71 12.68 -0.61
CA THR A 184 -20.99 11.65 -1.62
C THR A 184 -20.18 10.38 -1.39
N THR A 185 -20.71 9.26 -1.83
CA THR A 185 -20.09 7.94 -1.77
C THR A 185 -19.99 7.32 -3.16
N ILE A 186 -18.82 6.77 -3.48
CA ILE A 186 -18.59 6.03 -4.72
C ILE A 186 -18.20 4.60 -4.36
N LEU A 187 -18.91 3.62 -4.93
CA LEU A 187 -18.67 2.20 -4.70
C LEU A 187 -18.22 1.49 -5.99
N PRO A 188 -16.90 1.36 -6.21
CA PRO A 188 -16.34 0.39 -7.14
C PRO A 188 -16.75 -1.04 -6.76
N ILE A 189 -17.30 -1.80 -7.70
CA ILE A 189 -17.68 -3.21 -7.55
C ILE A 189 -17.06 -4.01 -8.70
N GLY A 190 -16.66 -5.24 -8.43
CA GLY A 190 -16.10 -6.13 -9.45
C GLY A 190 -15.48 -7.37 -8.82
N HIS A 191 -15.47 -8.45 -9.57
CA HIS A 191 -14.94 -9.73 -9.09
C HIS A 191 -13.41 -9.67 -8.84
N LYS A 192 -12.86 -10.73 -8.25
CA LYS A 192 -11.45 -10.80 -7.84
C LYS A 192 -10.54 -10.49 -9.02
N GLY A 193 -9.64 -9.54 -8.80
CA GLY A 193 -8.68 -9.15 -9.80
C GLY A 193 -9.23 -8.25 -10.88
N ALA A 194 -10.52 -7.87 -10.94
CA ALA A 194 -11.07 -7.03 -12.01
C ALA A 194 -10.34 -5.68 -12.19
N GLY A 195 -9.78 -5.12 -11.13
CA GLY A 195 -9.03 -3.84 -11.16
C GLY A 195 -9.54 -2.78 -10.19
N LYS A 196 -10.45 -3.14 -9.27
CA LYS A 196 -11.07 -2.23 -8.28
C LYS A 196 -10.10 -1.28 -7.58
N SER A 197 -8.98 -1.77 -7.05
CA SER A 197 -8.01 -0.90 -6.36
C SER A 197 -7.34 0.10 -7.30
N ASN A 198 -7.06 -0.27 -8.56
CA ASN A 198 -6.56 0.70 -9.55
C ASN A 198 -7.62 1.74 -9.91
N LEU A 199 -8.89 1.33 -10.04
CA LEU A 199 -10.01 2.22 -10.26
C LEU A 199 -10.20 3.19 -9.08
N MET A 200 -10.13 2.70 -7.84
CA MET A 200 -10.15 3.53 -6.63
C MET A 200 -9.05 4.59 -6.67
N ARG A 201 -7.80 4.22 -6.99
CA ARG A 201 -6.68 5.18 -7.13
C ARG A 201 -6.97 6.24 -8.20
N SER A 202 -7.47 5.81 -9.36
CA SER A 202 -7.90 6.71 -10.45
C SER A 202 -9.00 7.69 -9.97
N LEU A 203 -10.02 7.19 -9.28
CA LEU A 203 -11.10 8.03 -8.74
C LEU A 203 -10.57 9.05 -7.71
N VAL A 204 -9.70 8.62 -6.79
CA VAL A 204 -9.02 9.50 -5.84
C VAL A 204 -8.27 10.61 -6.58
N ASN A 205 -7.45 10.24 -7.57
CA ASN A 205 -6.64 11.19 -8.34
C ASN A 205 -7.51 12.18 -9.14
N ARG A 206 -8.64 11.74 -9.70
CA ARG A 206 -9.64 12.60 -10.34
C ARG A 206 -10.28 13.56 -9.37
N CYS A 207 -10.66 13.10 -8.17
CA CYS A 207 -11.21 13.96 -7.13
C CYS A 207 -10.20 15.04 -6.73
N LEU A 208 -8.96 14.66 -6.40
CA LEU A 208 -7.91 15.64 -6.06
C LEU A 208 -7.67 16.64 -7.20
N SER A 209 -7.70 16.20 -8.46
CA SER A 209 -7.55 17.07 -9.64
C SER A 209 -8.71 18.04 -9.87
N ASN A 210 -9.90 17.67 -9.41
CA ASN A 210 -11.12 18.47 -9.55
C ASN A 210 -11.40 19.34 -8.31
N GLY A 211 -10.38 19.56 -7.47
CA GLY A 211 -10.44 20.47 -6.33
C GLY A 211 -11.21 19.92 -5.13
N TYR A 212 -11.35 18.60 -4.98
CA TYR A 212 -11.87 18.03 -3.72
C TYR A 212 -10.81 18.20 -2.63
N GLU A 213 -11.16 18.93 -1.57
CA GLU A 213 -10.29 19.12 -0.39
C GLU A 213 -10.37 17.93 0.60
N HIS A 214 -11.42 17.13 0.50
CA HIS A 214 -11.75 16.08 1.47
C HIS A 214 -12.11 14.77 0.76
N VAL A 215 -11.07 14.03 0.36
CA VAL A 215 -11.19 12.71 -0.25
C VAL A 215 -10.89 11.65 0.80
N TYR A 216 -11.81 10.73 1.02
CA TYR A 216 -11.65 9.60 1.92
C TYR A 216 -11.69 8.29 1.13
N VAL A 217 -10.88 7.32 1.55
CA VAL A 217 -10.98 5.93 1.09
C VAL A 217 -11.38 5.08 2.29
N LEU A 218 -12.51 4.38 2.15
CA LEU A 218 -12.93 3.33 3.06
C LEU A 218 -12.50 2.00 2.44
N ASP A 219 -11.41 1.44 2.94
CA ASP A 219 -10.82 0.21 2.44
C ASP A 219 -11.39 -1.00 3.17
N CYS A 220 -12.10 -1.84 2.41
CA CYS A 220 -12.80 -3.02 2.90
C CYS A 220 -12.17 -4.32 2.39
N ASP A 221 -11.12 -4.27 1.56
CA ASP A 221 -10.40 -5.48 1.14
C ASP A 221 -9.39 -5.89 2.21
N ILE A 222 -9.81 -6.77 3.13
CA ILE A 222 -8.95 -7.32 4.19
C ILE A 222 -7.81 -8.20 3.66
N GLY A 223 -7.92 -8.70 2.42
CA GLY A 223 -6.91 -9.58 1.82
C GLY A 223 -5.82 -8.81 1.07
N GLN A 224 -6.16 -7.68 0.45
CA GLN A 224 -5.26 -6.82 -0.32
C GLN A 224 -5.52 -5.34 -0.02
N SER A 225 -5.32 -4.97 1.24
CA SER A 225 -5.52 -3.62 1.74
C SER A 225 -4.54 -2.62 1.09
N GLU A 226 -4.97 -1.37 0.96
CA GLU A 226 -4.28 -0.29 0.26
C GLU A 226 -3.29 0.45 1.17
N PHE A 227 -3.74 0.89 2.35
CA PHE A 227 -2.98 1.79 3.24
C PHE A 227 -2.43 1.10 4.48
N THR A 228 -2.84 -0.15 4.70
CA THR A 228 -2.48 -0.98 5.85
C THR A 228 -2.02 -2.37 5.36
N PRO A 229 -1.27 -3.12 6.17
CA PRO A 229 -1.11 -4.56 5.95
C PRO A 229 -2.47 -5.28 5.98
N CYS A 230 -2.53 -6.47 5.39
CA CYS A 230 -3.76 -7.25 5.34
C CYS A 230 -4.31 -7.57 6.75
N GLY A 231 -5.63 -7.73 6.84
CA GLY A 231 -6.34 -8.03 8.09
C GLY A 231 -7.12 -6.87 8.69
N CYS A 232 -7.11 -5.70 8.04
CA CYS A 232 -7.80 -4.51 8.53
C CYS A 232 -8.86 -4.03 7.54
N LEU A 233 -9.94 -3.45 8.09
CA LEU A 233 -10.70 -2.42 7.39
C LEU A 233 -10.21 -1.06 7.89
N SER A 234 -10.18 -0.05 7.01
CA SER A 234 -9.68 1.26 7.39
C SER A 234 -10.33 2.42 6.64
N LEU A 235 -10.48 3.56 7.30
CA LEU A 235 -10.89 4.83 6.72
C LEU A 235 -9.69 5.78 6.69
N THR A 236 -9.25 6.18 5.51
CA THR A 236 -8.08 7.05 5.32
C THR A 236 -8.47 8.33 4.57
N LYS A 237 -8.19 9.50 5.16
CA LYS A 237 -8.22 10.78 4.41
C LYS A 237 -7.00 10.83 3.49
N VAL A 238 -7.23 10.94 2.19
CA VAL A 238 -6.18 10.98 1.17
C VAL A 238 -5.92 12.43 0.77
N THR A 239 -4.68 12.87 0.99
CA THR A 239 -4.24 14.27 0.81
C THR A 239 -3.25 14.45 -0.35
N SER A 240 -2.86 13.36 -1.00
CA SER A 240 -1.89 13.35 -2.10
C SER A 240 -2.26 12.25 -3.10
N PRO A 241 -1.91 12.39 -4.39
CA PRO A 241 -2.27 11.41 -5.41
C PRO A 241 -1.66 10.05 -5.13
N ILE A 242 -2.40 8.99 -5.45
CA ILE A 242 -1.94 7.61 -5.30
C ILE A 242 -1.36 7.15 -6.64
N LEU A 243 -0.04 7.27 -6.76
CA LEU A 243 0.74 6.95 -7.97
C LEU A 243 1.61 5.70 -7.83
N GLY A 244 1.40 4.92 -6.76
CA GLY A 244 2.16 3.72 -6.46
C GLY A 244 1.28 2.51 -6.14
N LYS A 245 1.93 1.44 -5.70
CA LYS A 245 1.29 0.22 -5.17
C LYS A 245 1.30 0.22 -3.63
N PRO A 246 0.50 -0.63 -2.97
CA PRO A 246 0.29 -0.59 -1.52
C PRO A 246 1.59 -0.56 -0.71
N HIS A 247 2.60 -1.34 -1.11
CA HIS A 247 3.90 -1.38 -0.41
C HIS A 247 4.64 -0.03 -0.37
N GLY A 248 4.37 0.88 -1.30
CA GLY A 248 5.06 2.17 -1.43
C GLY A 248 4.40 3.33 -0.69
N HIS A 249 3.20 3.15 -0.11
CA HIS A 249 2.44 4.24 0.54
C HIS A 249 1.68 3.80 1.79
N GLN A 250 2.15 2.74 2.46
CA GLN A 250 1.64 2.33 3.77
C GLN A 250 1.72 3.47 4.79
N ARG A 251 0.72 3.57 5.67
CA ARG A 251 0.75 4.50 6.80
C ARG A 251 1.53 3.86 7.95
N ALA A 252 2.32 4.64 8.68
CA ALA A 252 3.07 4.11 9.84
C ALA A 252 2.14 3.77 11.02
N SER A 253 1.16 4.64 11.26
CA SER A 253 0.10 4.48 12.26
C SER A 253 -1.27 4.69 11.62
N PHE A 254 -2.29 4.08 12.19
CA PHE A 254 -3.67 4.14 11.69
C PHE A 254 -4.56 4.91 12.67
N GLU A 255 -5.35 5.85 12.15
CA GLU A 255 -6.27 6.64 12.97
C GLU A 255 -7.63 5.96 13.09
N ASN A 256 -8.17 5.49 11.98
CA ASN A 256 -9.51 4.91 11.87
C ASN A 256 -9.40 3.54 11.19
N SER A 257 -8.96 2.53 11.93
CA SER A 257 -8.86 1.17 11.43
C SER A 257 -9.28 0.18 12.52
N PHE A 258 -9.87 -0.94 12.11
CA PHE A 258 -10.16 -2.05 12.99
C PHE A 258 -9.52 -3.31 12.42
N PHE A 259 -8.95 -4.10 13.32
CA PHE A 259 -8.35 -5.38 12.96
C PHE A 259 -9.46 -6.43 12.87
N TYR A 260 -9.77 -6.88 11.65
CA TYR A 260 -10.65 -8.02 11.42
C TYR A 260 -9.99 -9.33 11.86
N GLY A 261 -8.66 -9.40 11.76
CA GLY A 261 -7.89 -10.54 12.24
C GLY A 261 -7.66 -11.64 11.21
N ASP A 262 -8.10 -11.48 9.96
CA ASP A 262 -7.94 -12.48 8.92
C ASP A 262 -7.89 -11.87 7.51
N ILE A 263 -7.50 -12.64 6.50
CA ILE A 263 -7.43 -12.25 5.08
C ILE A 263 -8.64 -12.74 4.27
N THR A 264 -9.62 -13.35 4.93
CA THR A 264 -10.81 -13.94 4.31
C THR A 264 -11.97 -13.80 5.27
N VAL A 265 -13.10 -13.29 4.79
CA VAL A 265 -14.29 -13.10 5.61
C VAL A 265 -14.83 -14.47 6.00
N ARG A 266 -15.04 -14.68 7.30
CA ARG A 266 -15.66 -15.88 7.90
C ARG A 266 -16.82 -15.51 8.84
N ASP A 267 -16.72 -14.34 9.44
CA ASP A 267 -17.76 -13.72 10.24
C ASP A 267 -18.22 -12.43 9.53
N ILE A 268 -19.39 -12.52 8.89
CA ILE A 268 -20.02 -11.40 8.17
C ILE A 268 -20.52 -10.34 9.17
N ASN A 269 -20.98 -10.75 10.36
CA ASN A 269 -21.52 -9.82 11.36
C ASN A 269 -20.41 -8.91 11.89
N LEU A 270 -19.26 -9.47 12.27
CA LEU A 270 -18.10 -8.70 12.70
C LEU A 270 -17.59 -7.78 11.56
N TYR A 271 -17.54 -8.29 10.33
CA TYR A 271 -17.12 -7.49 9.18
C TYR A 271 -18.04 -6.29 8.96
N MET A 272 -19.35 -6.50 9.02
CA MET A 272 -20.36 -5.44 8.85
C MET A 272 -20.39 -4.47 10.04
N ASP A 273 -20.21 -4.93 11.27
CA ASP A 273 -20.07 -4.04 12.45
C ASP A 273 -18.87 -3.09 12.28
N ILE A 274 -17.70 -3.63 11.89
CA ILE A 274 -16.51 -2.81 11.62
C ILE A 274 -16.79 -1.81 10.48
N PHE A 275 -17.40 -2.26 9.40
CA PHE A 275 -17.74 -1.42 8.26
C PHE A 275 -18.64 -0.25 8.67
N GLU A 276 -19.73 -0.54 9.39
CA GLU A 276 -20.67 0.47 9.88
C GLU A 276 -20.00 1.48 10.83
N ARG A 277 -19.13 1.01 11.73
CA ARG A 277 -18.35 1.89 12.62
C ARG A 277 -17.50 2.87 11.82
N LEU A 278 -16.77 2.39 10.80
CA LEU A 278 -15.91 3.23 9.97
C LEU A 278 -16.72 4.18 9.08
N PHE A 279 -17.85 3.74 8.52
CA PHE A 279 -18.69 4.61 7.71
C PHE A 279 -19.41 5.67 8.56
N ASN A 280 -19.87 5.32 9.76
CA ASN A 280 -20.39 6.29 10.73
C ASN A 280 -19.30 7.26 11.17
N LYS A 281 -18.06 6.79 11.35
CA LYS A 281 -16.91 7.66 11.61
C LYS A 281 -16.69 8.65 10.46
N PHE A 282 -16.76 8.22 9.20
CA PHE A 282 -16.74 9.12 8.04
C PHE A 282 -17.83 10.18 8.14
N LYS A 283 -19.09 9.81 8.40
CA LYS A 283 -20.21 10.76 8.54
C LYS A 283 -19.94 11.82 9.63
N VAL A 284 -19.31 11.42 10.73
CA VAL A 284 -19.01 12.30 11.87
C VAL A 284 -17.83 13.24 11.59
N ILE A 285 -16.74 12.75 10.99
CA ILE A 285 -15.49 13.53 10.86
C ILE A 285 -15.36 14.28 9.53
N SER A 286 -16.16 13.94 8.53
CA SER A 286 -16.06 14.53 7.19
C SER A 286 -16.79 15.87 7.10
N GLU A 287 -16.18 16.80 6.39
CA GLU A 287 -16.73 18.14 6.15
C GLU A 287 -17.76 18.11 4.99
N PRO A 288 -18.64 19.12 4.86
CA PRO A 288 -19.52 19.26 3.70
C PRO A 288 -18.74 19.17 2.38
N GLY A 289 -19.31 18.52 1.37
CA GLY A 289 -18.63 18.30 0.09
C GLY A 289 -17.51 17.24 0.13
N SER A 290 -17.41 16.45 1.20
CA SER A 290 -16.49 15.30 1.22
C SER A 290 -16.94 14.17 0.28
N VAL A 291 -15.99 13.38 -0.21
CA VAL A 291 -16.26 12.13 -0.94
C VAL A 291 -15.65 10.93 -0.22
N CYS A 292 -16.40 9.83 -0.12
CA CYS A 292 -15.92 8.54 0.35
C CYS A 292 -15.88 7.54 -0.82
N ILE A 293 -14.70 7.03 -1.16
CA ILE A 293 -14.54 5.99 -2.17
C ILE A 293 -14.32 4.66 -1.44
N ILE A 294 -15.20 3.69 -1.67
CA ILE A 294 -15.17 2.42 -0.95
C ILE A 294 -14.41 1.37 -1.78
N ASN A 295 -13.24 0.94 -1.32
CA ASN A 295 -12.54 -0.19 -1.94
C ASN A 295 -13.15 -1.50 -1.42
N SER A 296 -14.16 -2.02 -2.12
CA SER A 296 -14.82 -3.28 -1.78
C SER A 296 -13.94 -4.51 -2.03
N MET A 297 -14.25 -5.61 -1.34
CA MET A 297 -13.65 -6.92 -1.58
C MET A 297 -14.02 -7.49 -2.96
N GLY A 298 -13.25 -8.45 -3.44
CA GLY A 298 -13.46 -9.06 -4.77
C GLY A 298 -14.50 -10.17 -4.87
N TRP A 299 -15.41 -10.29 -3.91
CA TRP A 299 -16.45 -11.31 -3.92
C TRP A 299 -17.78 -10.65 -4.30
N VAL A 300 -18.41 -11.14 -5.37
CA VAL A 300 -19.64 -10.53 -5.92
C VAL A 300 -20.82 -11.50 -5.99
N THR A 301 -20.61 -12.76 -5.57
CA THR A 301 -21.63 -13.81 -5.46
C THR A 301 -21.68 -14.35 -4.04
N ASP A 302 -22.75 -15.07 -3.72
CA ASP A 302 -22.91 -15.80 -2.45
C ASP A 302 -22.74 -14.86 -1.24
N GLU A 303 -21.91 -15.24 -0.25
CA GLU A 303 -21.56 -14.40 0.91
C GLU A 303 -21.03 -13.01 0.51
N GLY A 304 -20.34 -12.91 -0.63
CA GLY A 304 -19.86 -11.63 -1.15
C GLY A 304 -21.00 -10.71 -1.59
N ALA A 305 -22.06 -11.26 -2.17
CA ALA A 305 -23.24 -10.49 -2.54
C ALA A 305 -23.98 -10.00 -1.29
N GLU A 306 -24.12 -10.83 -0.25
CA GLU A 306 -24.74 -10.44 1.02
C GLU A 306 -24.00 -9.27 1.69
N ILE A 307 -22.67 -9.31 1.71
CA ILE A 307 -21.85 -8.20 2.23
C ILE A 307 -22.03 -6.94 1.36
N LEU A 308 -22.06 -7.06 0.02
CA LEU A 308 -22.28 -5.92 -0.87
C LEU A 308 -23.69 -5.32 -0.70
N ASP A 309 -24.70 -6.14 -0.46
CA ASP A 309 -26.07 -5.68 -0.14
C ASP A 309 -26.08 -4.90 1.18
N GLY A 310 -25.36 -5.41 2.19
CA GLY A 310 -25.16 -4.72 3.47
C GLY A 310 -24.47 -3.36 3.30
N ILE A 311 -23.34 -3.33 2.58
CA ILE A 311 -22.61 -2.09 2.26
C ILE A 311 -23.51 -1.11 1.52
N THR A 312 -24.22 -1.57 0.50
CA THR A 312 -25.13 -0.75 -0.31
C THR A 312 -26.24 -0.15 0.56
N ARG A 313 -26.86 -0.95 1.43
CA ARG A 313 -27.92 -0.51 2.34
C ARG A 313 -27.43 0.54 3.35
N VAL A 314 -26.23 0.38 3.90
CA VAL A 314 -25.65 1.31 4.89
C VAL A 314 -25.23 2.63 4.25
N THR A 315 -24.75 2.58 3.00
CA THR A 315 -24.08 3.71 2.36
C THR A 315 -24.90 4.48 1.35
N ASP A 316 -25.90 3.84 0.74
CA ASP A 316 -26.69 4.38 -0.37
C ASP A 316 -25.83 5.16 -1.40
N PRO A 317 -24.88 4.49 -2.08
CA PRO A 317 -23.89 5.18 -2.89
C PRO A 317 -24.49 6.05 -4.00
N GLU A 318 -24.04 7.31 -4.12
CA GLU A 318 -24.46 8.16 -5.24
C GLU A 318 -23.93 7.67 -6.60
N LEU A 319 -22.89 6.83 -6.63
CA LEU A 319 -22.34 6.24 -7.85
C LEU A 319 -21.77 4.85 -7.59
N PHE A 320 -22.23 3.88 -8.38
CA PHE A 320 -21.61 2.57 -8.51
C PHE A 320 -20.75 2.52 -9.77
N VAL A 321 -19.57 1.93 -9.66
CA VAL A 321 -18.71 1.67 -10.82
C VAL A 321 -18.40 0.18 -10.89
N GLU A 322 -19.11 -0.53 -11.77
CA GLU A 322 -18.95 -1.98 -11.95
C GLU A 322 -17.85 -2.25 -12.96
N ILE A 323 -16.73 -2.82 -12.52
CA ILE A 323 -15.57 -3.17 -13.35
C ILE A 323 -15.48 -4.68 -13.56
N PHE A 324 -15.30 -5.08 -14.82
CA PHE A 324 -15.18 -6.49 -15.22
C PHE A 324 -14.20 -6.62 -16.40
N ARG A 325 -13.69 -7.83 -16.61
CA ARG A 325 -12.67 -8.12 -17.65
C ARG A 325 -13.11 -9.12 -18.68
N ASP A 326 -14.06 -9.98 -18.32
CA ASP A 326 -14.66 -10.96 -19.20
C ASP A 326 -16.19 -10.77 -19.14
N GLN A 327 -16.86 -10.91 -20.28
CA GLN A 327 -18.31 -10.90 -20.34
C GLN A 327 -18.91 -12.11 -19.60
N THR A 328 -18.13 -13.17 -19.39
CA THR A 328 -18.54 -14.35 -18.60
C THR A 328 -18.16 -14.25 -17.12
N GLU A 329 -17.48 -13.18 -16.69
CA GLU A 329 -17.13 -12.98 -15.28
C GLU A 329 -18.40 -12.81 -14.45
N ALA A 330 -18.45 -13.41 -13.26
CA ALA A 330 -19.58 -13.24 -12.36
C ALA A 330 -19.76 -11.75 -12.00
N ARG A 331 -21.01 -11.30 -11.98
CA ARG A 331 -21.38 -9.89 -11.77
C ARG A 331 -22.28 -9.75 -10.56
N TYR A 332 -22.21 -8.59 -9.93
CA TYR A 332 -23.06 -8.28 -8.78
C TYR A 332 -24.51 -8.05 -9.25
N GLN A 333 -25.45 -8.72 -8.60
CA GLN A 333 -26.86 -8.61 -8.92
C GLN A 333 -27.50 -7.48 -8.11
N PHE A 334 -27.49 -6.27 -8.67
CA PHE A 334 -28.13 -5.11 -8.05
C PHE A 334 -29.63 -5.38 -7.82
N LEU A 335 -30.07 -5.26 -6.57
CA LEU A 335 -31.48 -5.08 -6.25
C LEU A 335 -31.94 -3.76 -6.90
N ASN A 336 -33.04 -3.78 -7.66
CA ASN A 336 -33.60 -2.61 -8.36
C ASN A 336 -32.57 -1.77 -9.16
N ARG A 337 -31.79 -2.41 -10.04
CA ARG A 337 -30.74 -1.76 -10.88
C ARG A 337 -31.13 -0.39 -11.49
N ALA A 338 -32.40 -0.18 -11.85
CA ALA A 338 -32.90 1.06 -12.46
C ALA A 338 -32.89 2.29 -11.52
N GLU A 339 -32.82 2.08 -10.20
CA GLU A 339 -32.80 3.16 -9.19
C GLU A 339 -31.38 3.68 -8.93
N HIS A 340 -30.36 3.00 -9.42
CA HIS A 340 -28.96 3.30 -9.13
C HIS A 340 -28.23 3.95 -10.31
N ASN A 341 -27.33 4.89 -10.00
CA ASN A 341 -26.39 5.42 -10.99
C ASN A 341 -25.21 4.44 -11.13
N ILE A 342 -25.22 3.64 -12.19
CA ILE A 342 -24.21 2.62 -12.45
C ILE A 342 -23.42 2.98 -13.71
N VAL A 343 -22.08 2.96 -13.60
CA VAL A 343 -21.18 3.02 -14.75
C VAL A 343 -20.48 1.68 -14.88
N GLU A 344 -20.57 1.09 -16.07
CA GLU A 344 -19.96 -0.20 -16.39
C GLU A 344 -18.63 0.02 -17.12
N ILE A 345 -17.57 -0.62 -16.61
CA ILE A 345 -16.23 -0.51 -17.16
C ILE A 345 -15.72 -1.90 -17.54
N PHE A 346 -15.47 -2.09 -18.84
CA PHE A 346 -14.76 -3.23 -19.37
C PHE A 346 -13.26 -2.92 -19.36
N ALA A 347 -12.52 -3.50 -18.42
CA ALA A 347 -11.10 -3.23 -18.24
C ALA A 347 -10.26 -4.02 -19.26
N ASN A 348 -9.55 -3.31 -20.13
CA ASN A 348 -8.68 -3.92 -21.13
C ASN A 348 -7.30 -4.23 -20.51
N ASN A 349 -7.08 -5.47 -20.04
CA ASN A 349 -5.82 -5.83 -19.36
C ASN A 349 -4.98 -6.87 -20.09
N SER A 350 -5.17 -7.06 -21.41
CA SER A 350 -4.58 -8.18 -22.14
C SER A 350 -3.33 -7.86 -22.97
N ILE A 351 -2.98 -6.58 -23.15
CA ILE A 351 -1.79 -6.23 -23.95
C ILE A 351 -0.70 -5.85 -22.97
N GLY A 352 0.14 -6.83 -22.60
CA GLY A 352 1.46 -6.50 -22.06
C GLY A 352 2.15 -5.51 -23.00
N VAL A 353 3.07 -4.70 -22.49
CA VAL A 353 3.77 -3.66 -23.28
C VAL A 353 4.18 -4.21 -24.64
N ILE A 354 3.75 -3.52 -25.70
CA ILE A 354 4.10 -3.91 -27.08
C ILE A 354 5.63 -4.01 -27.17
N GLY A 355 6.12 -5.20 -27.51
CA GLY A 355 7.56 -5.48 -27.65
C GLY A 355 8.28 -6.01 -26.41
N LEU A 356 7.61 -6.18 -25.26
CA LEU A 356 8.19 -6.81 -24.07
C LEU A 356 7.60 -8.21 -23.80
N PRO A 357 8.41 -9.16 -23.30
CA PRO A 357 7.91 -10.48 -22.95
C PRO A 357 6.91 -10.38 -21.79
N PRO A 358 5.78 -11.12 -21.84
CA PRO A 358 4.82 -11.15 -20.75
C PRO A 358 5.49 -11.67 -19.47
N GLN A 359 5.31 -10.94 -18.36
CA GLN A 359 5.79 -11.36 -17.06
C GLN A 359 4.68 -12.08 -16.29
N LYS A 360 5.05 -13.11 -15.53
CA LYS A 360 4.11 -13.74 -14.60
C LYS A 360 3.78 -12.75 -13.47
N ARG A 361 2.48 -12.48 -13.31
CA ARG A 361 1.93 -11.70 -12.20
C ARG A 361 2.39 -12.27 -10.87
N LEU A 362 2.58 -11.39 -9.89
CA LEU A 362 2.89 -11.82 -8.53
C LEU A 362 1.70 -12.58 -7.93
N PRO A 363 1.93 -13.73 -7.26
CA PRO A 363 0.90 -14.37 -6.47
C PRO A 363 0.38 -13.41 -5.39
N ALA A 364 -0.92 -13.48 -5.08
CA ALA A 364 -1.53 -12.65 -4.04
C ALA A 364 -0.84 -12.78 -2.67
N ALA A 365 -0.31 -13.96 -2.34
CA ALA A 365 0.48 -14.17 -1.13
C ALA A 365 1.74 -13.30 -1.10
N LEU A 366 2.51 -13.28 -2.20
CA LEU A 366 3.69 -12.45 -2.31
C LEU A 366 3.35 -10.95 -2.30
N ILE A 367 2.24 -10.52 -2.91
CA ILE A 367 1.80 -9.12 -2.83
C ILE A 367 1.59 -8.69 -1.37
N ARG A 368 0.92 -9.54 -0.56
CA ARG A 368 0.72 -9.27 0.88
C ARG A 368 2.05 -9.18 1.63
N GLU A 369 2.98 -10.07 1.35
CA GLU A 369 4.32 -10.04 1.93
C GLU A 369 5.06 -8.74 1.60
N LEU A 370 5.02 -8.29 0.34
CA LEU A 370 5.66 -7.04 -0.07
C LEU A 370 4.99 -5.82 0.57
N THR A 371 3.67 -5.84 0.79
CA THR A 371 2.97 -4.79 1.57
C THR A 371 3.51 -4.72 2.99
N ILE A 372 3.70 -5.87 3.66
CA ILE A 372 4.28 -5.93 5.01
C ILE A 372 5.74 -5.40 4.99
N VAL A 373 6.55 -5.80 4.01
CA VAL A 373 7.92 -5.27 3.85
C VAL A 373 7.91 -3.76 3.67
N GLY A 374 7.02 -3.25 2.81
CA GLY A 374 6.82 -1.83 2.60
C GLY A 374 6.47 -1.08 3.87
N TYR A 375 5.55 -1.61 4.68
CA TYR A 375 5.18 -1.05 5.99
C TYR A 375 6.37 -0.92 6.94
N PHE A 376 7.17 -1.98 7.10
CA PHE A 376 8.35 -1.97 7.99
C PHE A 376 9.58 -1.27 7.40
N SER A 377 9.61 -0.97 6.09
CA SER A 377 10.76 -0.35 5.43
C SER A 377 11.19 0.96 6.10
N SER A 378 10.23 1.76 6.58
CA SER A 378 10.46 3.02 7.28
C SER A 378 11.26 2.92 8.60
N ARG A 379 11.51 1.71 9.10
CA ARG A 379 12.33 1.45 10.29
C ARG A 379 13.73 0.95 9.97
N LEU A 380 13.98 0.53 8.73
CA LEU A 380 15.26 -0.04 8.37
C LEU A 380 16.34 1.05 8.34
N PRO A 381 17.57 0.78 8.83
CA PRO A 381 18.68 1.73 8.73
C PRO A 381 19.20 1.92 7.30
N ARG A 382 18.92 0.96 6.42
CA ARG A 382 19.25 0.99 4.98
C ARG A 382 18.07 0.40 4.21
N PRO A 383 17.87 0.76 2.93
CA PRO A 383 16.79 0.24 2.10
C PRO A 383 17.06 -1.22 1.66
N SER A 384 17.26 -2.09 2.65
CA SER A 384 17.57 -3.51 2.48
C SER A 384 17.07 -4.25 3.69
N LEU A 385 16.30 -5.30 3.45
CA LEU A 385 15.73 -6.13 4.51
C LEU A 385 16.82 -6.85 5.35
N ALA A 386 18.01 -7.05 4.78
CA ALA A 386 19.20 -7.54 5.50
C ALA A 386 19.63 -6.62 6.67
N SER A 387 19.14 -5.38 6.71
CA SER A 387 19.39 -4.44 7.81
C SER A 387 18.35 -4.51 8.94
N PHE A 388 17.27 -5.29 8.77
CA PHE A 388 16.22 -5.45 9.79
C PHE A 388 16.75 -5.93 11.16
N PRO A 389 17.73 -6.85 11.26
CA PRO A 389 18.28 -7.25 12.56
C PRO A 389 18.95 -6.11 13.35
N LYS A 390 19.28 -4.98 12.71
CA LYS A 390 19.88 -3.80 13.35
C LYS A 390 18.85 -2.80 13.87
N VAL A 391 17.56 -3.03 13.61
CA VAL A 391 16.49 -2.16 14.10
C VAL A 391 16.35 -2.34 15.61
N ALA A 392 16.37 -1.23 16.35
CA ALA A 392 16.12 -1.25 17.79
C ALA A 392 14.63 -1.54 18.07
N PRO A 393 14.29 -2.61 18.82
CA PRO A 393 12.92 -2.88 19.22
C PRO A 393 12.50 -2.03 20.43
N TYR A 394 11.21 -1.77 20.56
CA TYR A 394 10.60 -1.34 21.81
C TYR A 394 10.57 -2.48 22.82
N LYS A 395 10.61 -2.13 24.11
CA LYS A 395 10.51 -3.07 25.23
C LYS A 395 9.13 -2.92 25.87
N LEU A 396 8.33 -3.97 25.85
CA LEU A 396 7.05 -4.02 26.56
C LEU A 396 7.19 -4.94 27.78
N ARG A 397 6.91 -4.43 28.97
CA ARG A 397 6.95 -5.21 30.22
C ARG A 397 5.76 -6.17 30.29
N PHE A 398 6.01 -7.42 30.69
CA PHE A 398 4.99 -8.47 30.75
C PHE A 398 3.72 -8.06 31.50
N GLU A 399 3.86 -7.54 32.72
CA GLU A 399 2.76 -7.12 33.61
C GLU A 399 1.73 -6.17 32.95
N ASN A 400 2.16 -5.36 31.97
CA ASN A 400 1.36 -4.31 31.34
C ASN A 400 0.90 -4.67 29.91
N VAL A 401 1.14 -5.90 29.46
CA VAL A 401 0.81 -6.34 28.10
C VAL A 401 -0.35 -7.32 28.12
N THR A 402 -1.30 -7.09 27.20
CA THR A 402 -2.33 -8.06 26.86
C THR A 402 -2.03 -8.68 25.50
N ILE A 403 -2.03 -10.01 25.44
CA ILE A 403 -1.88 -10.81 24.23
C ILE A 403 -3.25 -11.42 23.90
N CYS A 404 -3.79 -11.06 22.75
CA CYS A 404 -5.03 -11.63 22.23
C CYS A 404 -4.72 -12.65 21.13
N VAL A 405 -5.31 -13.84 21.23
CA VAL A 405 -5.19 -14.90 20.22
C VAL A 405 -6.58 -15.37 19.77
N PRO A 406 -6.80 -15.62 18.46
CA PRO A 406 -8.01 -16.29 17.99
C PRO A 406 -8.17 -17.65 18.67
N VAL A 407 -9.40 -18.08 18.93
CA VAL A 407 -9.71 -19.38 19.53
C VAL A 407 -9.04 -20.55 18.80
N ASP A 408 -8.94 -20.47 17.47
CA ASP A 408 -8.28 -21.47 16.61
C ASP A 408 -6.75 -21.56 16.82
N LEU A 409 -6.14 -20.53 17.40
CA LEU A 409 -4.70 -20.45 17.69
C LEU A 409 -4.42 -20.45 19.19
N LEU A 410 -5.44 -20.74 20.01
CA LEU A 410 -5.28 -20.85 21.44
C LEU A 410 -4.37 -22.04 21.76
N VAL A 411 -3.39 -21.78 22.62
CA VAL A 411 -2.43 -22.77 23.10
C VAL A 411 -2.41 -22.76 24.62
N GLU A 412 -1.87 -23.81 25.22
CA GLU A 412 -1.59 -23.85 26.65
C GLU A 412 -0.61 -22.74 27.06
N ASP A 413 -0.65 -22.34 28.33
CA ASP A 413 0.15 -21.24 28.86
C ASP A 413 1.68 -21.45 28.64
N SER A 414 2.12 -22.70 28.63
CA SER A 414 3.51 -23.11 28.35
C SER A 414 3.99 -22.77 26.94
N HIS A 415 3.06 -22.64 25.98
CA HIS A 415 3.37 -22.43 24.58
C HIS A 415 3.07 -21.01 24.10
N VAL A 416 2.43 -20.16 24.92
CA VAL A 416 2.00 -18.82 24.51
C VAL A 416 3.17 -18.00 23.96
N PHE A 417 4.27 -17.91 24.70
CA PHE A 417 5.44 -17.15 24.27
C PHE A 417 6.04 -17.69 22.96
N SER A 418 6.07 -19.02 22.79
CA SER A 418 6.63 -19.66 21.59
C SER A 418 5.73 -19.41 20.39
N SER A 419 4.43 -19.33 20.64
CA SER A 419 3.42 -19.08 19.63
C SER A 419 3.50 -17.66 19.05
N ILE A 420 3.88 -16.66 19.86
CA ILE A 420 3.96 -15.25 19.42
C ILE A 420 5.37 -14.85 18.95
N ASN A 421 6.40 -15.61 19.33
CA ASN A 421 7.77 -15.26 18.98
C ASN A 421 7.93 -15.17 17.47
N THR A 422 8.62 -14.14 17.00
CA THR A 422 8.84 -13.82 15.57
C THR A 422 7.57 -13.48 14.77
N GLN A 423 6.38 -13.51 15.36
CA GLN A 423 5.13 -13.26 14.66
C GLN A 423 4.87 -11.77 14.46
N ILE A 424 4.16 -11.45 13.37
CA ILE A 424 3.54 -10.16 13.17
C ILE A 424 2.23 -10.13 13.96
N MET A 425 2.01 -9.06 14.71
CA MET A 425 0.85 -8.84 15.56
C MET A 425 0.24 -7.49 15.21
N ALA A 426 -1.08 -7.40 15.21
CA ALA A 426 -1.74 -6.10 15.20
C ALA A 426 -1.55 -5.43 16.57
N LEU A 427 -1.36 -4.13 16.54
CA LEU A 427 -1.28 -3.27 17.73
C LEU A 427 -2.63 -2.60 17.85
N CYS A 428 -3.39 -2.97 18.87
CA CYS A 428 -4.75 -2.47 19.08
C CYS A 428 -4.84 -1.61 20.34
N ILE A 429 -5.80 -0.68 20.33
CA ILE A 429 -6.18 0.06 21.53
C ILE A 429 -6.89 -0.90 22.49
N ASN A 430 -6.64 -0.72 23.79
CA ASN A 430 -7.31 -1.47 24.83
C ASN A 430 -8.83 -1.29 24.75
N ASN A 431 -9.59 -2.36 24.98
CA ASN A 431 -11.04 -2.35 24.95
C ASN A 431 -11.57 -3.00 26.23
N THR A 432 -12.43 -2.27 26.96
CA THR A 432 -12.98 -2.68 28.26
C THR A 432 -13.82 -3.94 28.20
N ASP A 433 -14.36 -4.29 27.03
CA ASP A 433 -15.19 -5.48 26.83
C ASP A 433 -14.34 -6.75 26.62
N LEU A 434 -13.01 -6.61 26.47
CA LEU A 434 -12.10 -7.76 26.50
C LEU A 434 -12.11 -8.40 27.89
N LYS A 435 -12.02 -9.74 27.91
CA LYS A 435 -12.04 -10.55 29.12
C LYS A 435 -10.69 -11.25 29.34
N PRO A 436 -9.65 -10.50 29.73
CA PRO A 436 -8.32 -11.08 29.93
C PRO A 436 -8.25 -11.94 31.20
N ARG A 437 -7.41 -12.97 31.15
CA ARG A 437 -6.89 -13.67 32.34
C ARG A 437 -5.38 -13.50 32.43
N LYS A 438 -4.79 -13.58 33.62
CA LYS A 438 -3.32 -13.60 33.74
C LYS A 438 -2.77 -14.95 33.27
N LEU A 439 -1.68 -14.92 32.51
CA LEU A 439 -0.92 -16.12 32.13
C LEU A 439 -0.44 -16.83 33.40
N TYR A 440 -0.71 -18.13 33.53
CA TYR A 440 -0.51 -18.92 34.74
C TYR A 440 -1.16 -18.36 36.02
N GLY A 441 -2.10 -17.42 35.89
CA GLY A 441 -2.67 -16.71 37.04
C GLY A 441 -1.69 -15.80 37.79
N LYS A 442 -0.54 -15.44 37.19
CA LYS A 442 0.48 -14.61 37.83
C LYS A 442 0.43 -13.16 37.35
N ASP A 443 0.38 -12.20 38.27
CA ASP A 443 0.21 -10.77 37.95
C ASP A 443 1.39 -10.15 37.19
N ASP A 444 2.58 -10.71 37.39
CA ASP A 444 3.83 -10.29 36.75
C ASP A 444 4.01 -10.84 35.33
N LEU A 445 3.07 -11.67 34.85
CA LEU A 445 3.01 -12.19 33.50
C LEU A 445 1.97 -11.44 32.65
N PRO A 446 2.02 -11.58 31.31
CA PRO A 446 1.05 -10.95 30.43
C PRO A 446 -0.37 -11.43 30.69
N SER A 447 -1.32 -10.55 30.39
CA SER A 447 -2.72 -10.90 30.26
C SER A 447 -2.95 -11.62 28.93
N ILE A 448 -3.77 -12.67 28.94
CA ILE A 448 -4.18 -13.44 27.76
C ILE A 448 -5.69 -13.27 27.57
N CYS A 449 -6.09 -12.92 26.35
CA CYS A 449 -7.49 -12.90 25.94
C CYS A 449 -7.69 -13.80 24.72
N VAL A 450 -8.82 -14.50 24.69
CA VAL A 450 -9.23 -15.31 23.54
C VAL A 450 -10.18 -14.47 22.69
N ILE A 451 -9.94 -14.44 21.37
CA ILE A 451 -10.81 -13.78 20.39
C ILE A 451 -11.69 -14.83 19.73
N ASP A 452 -12.99 -14.60 19.78
CA ASP A 452 -14.06 -15.45 19.25
C ASP A 452 -15.18 -14.58 18.63
N GLY A 453 -16.27 -15.20 18.16
CA GLY A 453 -17.39 -14.49 17.54
C GLY A 453 -18.18 -13.55 18.46
N ASN A 454 -17.91 -13.55 19.77
CA ASN A 454 -18.52 -12.62 20.72
C ASN A 454 -17.58 -11.48 21.13
N SER A 455 -16.35 -11.49 20.62
CA SER A 455 -15.34 -10.50 20.96
C SER A 455 -15.62 -9.16 20.27
N PRO A 456 -15.31 -8.03 20.92
CA PRO A 456 -15.57 -6.72 20.32
C PRO A 456 -14.63 -6.45 19.14
N ALA A 457 -15.08 -5.60 18.21
CA ALA A 457 -14.19 -5.04 17.18
C ALA A 457 -13.05 -4.25 17.83
N LEU A 458 -11.80 -4.57 17.44
CA LEU A 458 -10.60 -3.97 18.02
C LEU A 458 -10.02 -2.89 17.12
N GLN A 459 -9.96 -1.65 17.63
CA GLN A 459 -9.35 -0.54 16.90
C GLN A 459 -7.84 -0.80 16.77
N CYS A 460 -7.35 -0.84 15.52
CA CYS A 460 -5.97 -1.10 15.17
C CYS A 460 -5.24 0.22 14.91
N ILE A 461 -4.07 0.38 15.51
CA ILE A 461 -3.21 1.56 15.36
C ILE A 461 -1.95 1.28 14.54
N GLY A 462 -1.66 0.01 14.23
CA GLY A 462 -0.51 -0.41 13.45
C GLY A 462 -0.21 -1.90 13.60
N PHE A 463 0.95 -2.31 13.09
CA PHE A 463 1.45 -3.68 13.25
C PHE A 463 2.85 -3.66 13.85
N GLY A 464 3.19 -4.74 14.56
CA GLY A 464 4.51 -4.96 15.12
C GLY A 464 4.98 -6.39 14.89
N ILE A 465 6.27 -6.57 14.60
CA ILE A 465 6.90 -7.89 14.61
C ILE A 465 7.46 -8.10 16.02
N ILE A 466 7.07 -9.21 16.66
CA ILE A 466 7.67 -9.65 17.91
C ILE A 466 9.08 -10.13 17.60
N ARG A 467 10.08 -9.27 17.84
CA ARG A 467 11.48 -9.57 17.59
C ARG A 467 11.97 -10.69 18.49
N GLY A 468 11.50 -10.73 19.73
CA GLY A 468 11.89 -11.74 20.71
C GLY A 468 11.11 -11.61 22.01
N VAL A 469 11.12 -12.66 22.81
CA VAL A 469 10.56 -12.68 24.16
C VAL A 469 11.69 -13.07 25.11
N SER A 470 11.89 -12.27 26.16
CA SER A 470 12.82 -12.59 27.24
C SER A 470 12.04 -12.91 28.49
N VAL A 471 11.99 -14.19 28.86
CA VAL A 471 11.30 -14.66 30.06
C VAL A 471 12.01 -14.19 31.33
N GLU A 472 13.35 -14.23 31.34
CA GLU A 472 14.20 -13.77 32.45
C GLU A 472 13.95 -12.28 32.76
N GLU A 473 14.16 -11.42 31.76
CA GLU A 473 13.90 -9.97 31.88
C GLU A 473 12.41 -9.58 31.89
N ARG A 474 11.49 -10.53 31.65
CA ARG A 474 10.03 -10.31 31.56
C ARG A 474 9.62 -9.21 30.57
N ILE A 475 10.22 -9.27 29.38
CA ILE A 475 10.06 -8.26 28.32
C ILE A 475 9.74 -8.91 26.98
N ILE A 476 8.77 -8.32 26.27
CA ILE A 476 8.50 -8.58 24.85
C ILE A 476 9.17 -7.48 24.03
N PHE A 477 9.99 -7.87 23.06
CA PHE A 477 10.65 -6.94 22.14
C PHE A 477 9.83 -6.80 20.85
N VAL A 478 9.41 -5.58 20.51
CA VAL A 478 8.55 -5.31 19.35
C VAL A 478 9.21 -4.31 18.40
N VAL A 479 9.34 -4.67 17.12
CA VAL A 479 9.71 -3.72 16.07
C VAL A 479 8.43 -3.22 15.41
N THR A 480 8.23 -1.91 15.34
CA THR A 480 7.06 -1.30 14.71
C THR A 480 7.34 0.11 14.17
N PRO A 481 6.72 0.53 13.06
CA PRO A 481 6.65 1.93 12.63
C PRO A 481 5.86 2.84 13.59
N VAL A 482 4.99 2.30 14.44
CA VAL A 482 4.24 3.07 15.43
C VAL A 482 5.18 3.62 16.51
N ASP A 483 4.97 4.88 16.90
CA ASP A 483 5.68 5.50 18.02
C ASP A 483 5.01 5.10 19.34
N LEU A 484 5.43 3.97 19.90
CA LEU A 484 4.82 3.41 21.11
C LEU A 484 5.03 4.28 22.36
N LEU A 485 5.99 5.20 22.33
CA LEU A 485 6.26 6.12 23.46
C LEU A 485 5.22 7.23 23.57
N LYS A 486 4.41 7.44 22.53
CA LYS A 486 3.31 8.43 22.52
C LYS A 486 1.97 7.86 22.99
N LEU A 487 1.91 6.56 23.27
CA LEU A 487 0.69 5.93 23.76
C LEU A 487 0.58 6.13 25.27
N GLU A 488 -0.63 6.42 25.75
CA GLU A 488 -0.93 6.53 27.18
C GLU A 488 -0.85 5.17 27.88
N GLU A 489 -1.25 4.11 27.17
CA GLU A 489 -1.19 2.72 27.61
C GLU A 489 -0.46 1.85 26.57
N PRO A 490 0.21 0.76 26.99
CA PRO A 490 0.76 -0.21 26.06
C PRO A 490 -0.32 -0.79 25.11
N PRO A 491 0.02 -1.07 23.85
CA PRO A 491 -0.95 -1.64 22.92
C PRO A 491 -1.30 -3.08 23.30
N VAL A 492 -2.53 -3.48 22.98
CA VAL A 492 -2.94 -4.89 22.96
C VAL A 492 -2.31 -5.55 21.75
N LEU A 493 -1.60 -6.66 21.96
CA LEU A 493 -0.97 -7.43 20.89
C LEU A 493 -1.96 -8.48 20.39
N VAL A 494 -2.50 -8.32 19.18
CA VAL A 494 -3.52 -9.23 18.64
C VAL A 494 -2.94 -10.07 17.51
N ARG A 495 -3.04 -11.40 17.64
CA ARG A 495 -2.59 -12.33 16.59
C ARG A 495 -3.64 -12.47 15.49
N GLY A 496 -3.21 -12.38 14.24
CA GLY A 496 -4.06 -12.65 13.09
C GLY A 496 -4.06 -14.12 12.66
N MET A 497 -5.16 -14.57 12.09
CA MET A 497 -5.29 -15.80 11.31
C MET A 497 -4.70 -15.58 9.91
N ARG A 498 -3.85 -16.49 9.43
CA ARG A 498 -3.27 -16.48 8.07
C ARG A 498 -2.49 -15.19 7.71
N ILE A 499 -2.14 -14.40 8.71
CA ILE A 499 -1.29 -13.21 8.62
C ILE A 499 0.00 -13.57 9.33
N GLN A 500 1.08 -13.72 8.57
CA GLN A 500 2.36 -14.20 9.06
C GLN A 500 3.45 -13.21 8.71
N THR A 501 4.51 -13.20 9.53
CA THR A 501 5.73 -12.49 9.20
C THR A 501 6.30 -13.09 7.91
N PRO A 502 6.56 -12.28 6.86
CA PRO A 502 7.18 -12.77 5.64
C PRO A 502 8.52 -13.42 5.94
N THR A 503 8.74 -14.62 5.38
CA THR A 503 9.96 -15.40 5.63
C THR A 503 11.24 -14.64 5.28
N MET A 504 11.15 -13.70 4.34
CA MET A 504 12.24 -12.81 3.94
C MET A 504 12.77 -11.93 5.08
N PHE A 505 12.00 -11.62 6.13
CA PHE A 505 12.56 -10.94 7.32
C PHE A 505 13.61 -11.78 8.03
N TYR A 506 13.55 -13.11 7.88
CA TYR A 506 14.50 -14.03 8.50
C TYR A 506 15.65 -14.41 7.57
N THR A 507 15.40 -14.52 6.27
CA THR A 507 16.35 -15.08 5.31
C THR A 507 17.15 -14.01 4.55
N ALA A 508 16.75 -12.73 4.63
CA ALA A 508 17.42 -11.67 3.88
C ALA A 508 18.84 -11.34 4.37
N ASP A 509 19.23 -11.70 5.60
CA ASP A 509 20.61 -11.52 6.06
C ASP A 509 21.51 -12.67 5.56
N PRO A 510 22.44 -12.42 4.62
CA PRO A 510 23.32 -13.47 4.10
C PRO A 510 24.27 -14.03 5.17
N TYR A 511 24.48 -13.31 6.27
CA TYR A 511 25.32 -13.76 7.38
C TYR A 511 24.56 -14.64 8.39
N ASN A 512 23.27 -14.90 8.13
CA ASN A 512 22.39 -15.68 8.99
C ASN A 512 22.48 -15.22 10.47
N ARG A 513 22.63 -13.91 10.72
CA ARG A 513 22.55 -13.34 12.09
C ARG A 513 21.09 -13.28 12.56
N CYS A 514 20.23 -14.07 11.95
CA CYS A 514 18.84 -14.17 12.26
C CYS A 514 18.72 -14.74 13.68
N PRO A 515 18.14 -13.98 14.63
CA PRO A 515 18.40 -14.28 16.02
C PRO A 515 17.71 -15.55 16.56
N TYR A 516 16.84 -16.23 15.78
CA TYR A 516 16.00 -17.32 16.33
C TYR A 516 15.65 -18.41 15.29
N VAL A 517 16.51 -19.42 15.15
CA VAL A 517 16.08 -20.75 14.70
C VAL A 517 16.06 -21.65 15.94
N LEU A 518 14.88 -22.10 16.38
CA LEU A 518 14.79 -23.14 17.40
C LEU A 518 15.37 -24.43 16.80
N ASN A 519 16.37 -25.02 17.43
CA ASN A 519 16.67 -26.44 17.21
C ASN A 519 15.69 -27.21 18.09
N ASP A 520 14.87 -28.09 17.51
CA ASP A 520 14.11 -29.06 18.29
C ASP A 520 15.10 -29.82 19.17
N LEU A 521 14.93 -29.75 20.50
CA LEU A 521 15.65 -30.64 21.40
C LEU A 521 15.22 -32.06 21.06
N GLU A 522 16.19 -32.93 20.75
CA GLU A 522 15.94 -34.36 20.60
C GLU A 522 15.16 -34.84 21.83
N GLN A 523 14.05 -35.52 21.57
CA GLN A 523 13.06 -35.96 22.57
C GLN A 523 13.73 -36.52 23.82
N GLY A 524 13.80 -35.72 24.88
CA GLY A 524 14.42 -36.12 26.13
C GLY A 524 14.33 -35.00 27.17
N ASN A 525 13.35 -35.11 28.07
CA ASN A 525 13.05 -34.25 29.22
C ASN A 525 12.05 -33.11 28.98
N SER A 526 10.77 -33.47 28.94
CA SER A 526 9.68 -32.54 29.19
C SER A 526 9.48 -32.36 30.70
N ASP A 527 10.38 -31.65 31.38
CA ASP A 527 9.99 -30.97 32.61
C ASP A 527 9.36 -29.63 32.21
N ASN A 528 8.15 -29.36 32.70
CA ASN A 528 7.30 -28.17 32.42
C ASN A 528 7.89 -26.85 32.95
N THR A 529 9.19 -26.63 32.75
CA THR A 529 9.91 -25.42 33.11
C THR A 529 10.17 -24.60 31.85
N LEU A 530 9.92 -23.29 31.93
CA LEU A 530 10.10 -22.34 30.83
C LEU A 530 11.54 -22.33 30.28
N ASP A 531 12.51 -22.79 31.07
CA ASP A 531 13.94 -22.76 30.79
C ASP A 531 14.34 -23.59 29.56
N GLY A 532 13.57 -24.64 29.21
CA GLY A 532 13.87 -25.54 28.08
C GLY A 532 13.41 -25.05 26.71
N LEU A 533 12.49 -24.09 26.65
CA LEU A 533 11.88 -23.62 25.38
C LEU A 533 12.66 -22.47 24.72
N TYR A 534 13.53 -21.78 25.48
CA TYR A 534 14.16 -20.51 25.09
C TYR A 534 15.68 -20.59 25.12
N GLN A 535 16.28 -21.38 24.23
CA GLN A 535 17.67 -21.13 23.87
C GLN A 535 17.71 -20.22 22.63
N PRO A 536 18.28 -19.00 22.72
CA PRO A 536 18.65 -18.26 21.54
C PRO A 536 19.55 -19.14 20.68
N SER A 537 19.33 -19.21 19.37
CA SER A 537 20.30 -19.84 18.48
C SER A 537 21.61 -19.07 18.57
N VAL A 538 22.54 -19.54 19.40
CA VAL A 538 23.91 -19.06 19.40
C VAL A 538 24.52 -19.52 18.08
N ASN A 539 24.81 -18.56 17.21
CA ASN A 539 25.30 -18.77 15.86
C ASN A 539 26.67 -19.49 15.89
N THR A 540 26.70 -20.82 15.81
CA THR A 540 27.96 -21.59 15.79
C THR A 540 28.61 -21.67 14.41
N THR A 541 27.95 -21.20 13.34
CA THR A 541 28.55 -21.20 12.00
C THR A 541 29.56 -20.08 11.76
N GLN A 542 29.65 -19.06 12.62
CA GLN A 542 30.76 -18.10 12.57
C GLN A 542 32.09 -18.63 13.14
N PHE A 543 32.10 -19.74 13.89
CA PHE A 543 33.35 -20.32 14.42
C PHE A 543 34.00 -21.37 13.51
N LYS A 544 33.33 -21.85 12.44
CA LYS A 544 33.92 -22.85 11.53
C LYS A 544 34.68 -22.29 10.33
N ARG A 545 34.68 -20.97 10.09
CA ARG A 545 35.46 -20.38 8.97
C ARG A 545 36.65 -19.49 9.37
N SER A 546 36.99 -19.38 10.65
CA SER A 546 38.21 -18.66 11.10
C SER A 546 39.39 -19.56 11.48
N ARG A 547 39.35 -20.87 11.19
CA ARG A 547 40.54 -21.75 11.31
C ARG A 547 41.05 -22.19 9.94
N ARG A 548 41.55 -21.23 9.17
CA ARG A 548 42.55 -21.45 8.13
C ARG A 548 43.39 -20.18 8.00
N PHE A 549 44.36 -20.03 8.89
CA PHE A 549 45.76 -19.74 8.56
C PHE A 549 46.61 -20.35 9.66
#